data_AF-A0A2V8NT24-F1
#
_entry.id   AF-A0A2V8NT24-F1
#
_cell.length_a   1.000
_cell.length_b   1.000
_cell.length_c   1.000
_cell.angle_alpha   90.00
_cell.angle_beta   90.00
_cell.angle_gamma   90.00
#
_symmetry.space_group_name_H-M   'P 1'
#
loop_
_entity.id
_entity.type
_entity.pdbx_description
1 polymer ?
#
loop_
_entity_poly.entity_id
_entity_poly.type
_entity_poly.pdbx_seq_one_letter_code
_entity_poly.pdbx_strand_id
1 'polypeptide(L)'
;MSMATSSARGPSYSFNSIKPDIGAPGASVSAEAGTGTGQTSFGGTSGATPMVSGSAALLIQAHPSSSPLEIKARLMNTAETNIQTNPVTQPGVLAPITRIGSGEVRVNRAFATTTAAWEANDLTPSISFAYDAVSTSKVFNKNVEVHNYGSSRRTYSITSRWISALPPALPCRPMALRHSRCG
;
A
#
# COMPACT_ATOMS: atom_id res chain seq x y z
N MET A 1 -12.14 -5.58 -9.37
CA MET A 1 -12.00 -4.12 -9.22
C MET A 1 -10.77 -3.64 -9.95
N SER A 2 -10.77 -2.40 -10.42
CA SER A 2 -9.65 -1.81 -11.16
C SER A 2 -9.26 -0.47 -10.59
N MET A 3 -7.99 -0.12 -10.72
CA MET A 3 -7.48 1.17 -10.26
C MET A 3 -8.00 2.31 -11.16
N ALA A 4 -8.22 3.51 -10.59
CA ALA A 4 -8.65 4.70 -11.33
C ALA A 4 -7.46 5.40 -12.02
N THR A 5 -7.55 5.64 -13.33
CA THR A 5 -6.41 6.13 -14.16
C THR A 5 -5.77 7.43 -13.64
N SER A 6 -6.56 8.32 -13.03
CA SER A 6 -6.13 9.60 -12.44
C SER A 6 -5.50 9.50 -11.05
N SER A 7 -5.50 8.31 -10.43
CA SER A 7 -4.89 8.14 -9.10
C SER A 7 -3.39 8.38 -9.14
N ALA A 8 -2.91 9.20 -8.21
CA ALA A 8 -1.48 9.49 -8.06
C ALA A 8 -0.69 8.23 -7.71
N ARG A 9 0.57 8.20 -8.12
CA ARG A 9 1.44 7.03 -7.97
C ARG A 9 2.65 7.41 -7.16
N GLY A 10 3.08 6.51 -6.29
CA GLY A 10 4.39 6.62 -5.68
C GLY A 10 5.51 6.08 -6.58
N PRO A 11 6.72 5.96 -6.01
CA PRO A 11 7.07 6.35 -4.64
C PRO A 11 6.98 7.87 -4.41
N SER A 12 6.87 8.29 -3.15
CA SER A 12 6.91 9.71 -2.81
C SER A 12 8.31 10.27 -3.07
N TYR A 13 8.41 11.28 -3.94
CA TYR A 13 9.68 11.96 -4.21
C TYR A 13 10.20 12.71 -2.98
N SER A 14 9.30 13.33 -2.21
CA SER A 14 9.68 14.19 -1.06
C SER A 14 10.16 13.41 0.16
N PHE A 15 9.71 12.16 0.33
CA PHE A 15 9.96 11.39 1.55
C PHE A 15 10.60 10.02 1.30
N ASN A 16 11.00 9.71 0.06
CA ASN A 16 11.61 8.43 -0.35
C ASN A 16 10.89 7.19 0.22
N SER A 17 9.56 7.28 0.30
CA SER A 17 8.70 6.28 0.94
C SER A 17 7.67 5.73 -0.04
N ILE A 18 7.20 4.51 0.24
CA ILE A 18 6.14 3.88 -0.53
C ILE A 18 4.83 4.63 -0.26
N LYS A 19 4.21 5.10 -1.34
CA LYS A 19 2.87 5.70 -1.35
C LYS A 19 2.12 5.22 -2.61
N PRO A 20 0.78 5.24 -2.60
CA PRO A 20 -0.12 5.53 -1.47
C PRO A 20 -0.05 4.47 -0.37
N ASP A 21 -0.64 4.73 0.80
CA ASP A 21 -0.68 3.75 1.91
C ASP A 21 -1.78 2.70 1.69
N ILE A 22 -2.98 3.14 1.30
CA ILE A 22 -4.16 2.29 1.09
C ILE A 22 -5.10 2.96 0.08
N GLY A 23 -5.83 2.16 -0.68
CA GLY A 23 -6.88 2.60 -1.61
C GLY A 23 -8.28 2.38 -1.06
N ALA A 24 -9.26 3.05 -1.65
CA ALA A 24 -10.68 2.81 -1.42
C ALA A 24 -11.47 3.16 -2.69
N PRO A 25 -12.73 2.72 -2.80
CA PRO A 25 -13.63 3.22 -3.83
C PRO A 25 -13.75 4.74 -3.72
N GLY A 26 -13.43 5.46 -4.81
CA GLY A 26 -13.45 6.93 -4.83
C GLY A 26 -14.12 7.53 -6.06
N ALA A 27 -14.62 6.69 -6.97
CA ALA A 27 -15.44 7.10 -8.11
C ALA A 27 -16.80 6.42 -7.99
N SER A 28 -17.79 7.18 -7.54
CA SER A 28 -19.15 6.69 -7.31
C SER A 28 -20.14 7.86 -7.39
N VAL A 29 -21.39 7.57 -7.03
CA VAL A 29 -22.36 8.61 -6.71
C VAL A 29 -22.12 9.05 -5.25
N SER A 30 -22.19 10.35 -4.99
CA SER A 30 -22.03 10.98 -3.68
C SER A 30 -23.22 11.87 -3.36
N ALA A 31 -23.49 12.09 -2.07
CA ALA A 31 -24.51 13.04 -1.64
C ALA A 31 -24.19 14.46 -2.12
N GLU A 32 -25.21 15.16 -2.61
CA GLU A 32 -25.10 16.53 -3.09
C GLU A 32 -25.43 17.52 -1.95
N ALA A 33 -24.47 18.37 -1.61
CA ALA A 33 -24.61 19.32 -0.51
C ALA A 33 -25.79 20.27 -0.72
N GLY A 34 -26.59 20.49 0.34
CA GLY A 34 -27.71 21.44 0.32
C GLY A 34 -29.01 20.91 -0.29
N THR A 35 -29.03 19.68 -0.80
CA THR A 35 -30.22 19.09 -1.44
C THR A 35 -31.02 18.15 -0.52
N GLY A 36 -30.44 17.74 0.61
CA GLY A 36 -31.02 16.79 1.58
C GLY A 36 -31.04 15.33 1.09
N THR A 37 -31.43 15.10 -0.17
CA THR A 37 -31.56 13.76 -0.77
C THR A 37 -30.87 13.60 -2.13
N GLY A 38 -30.38 14.69 -2.70
CA GLY A 38 -29.73 14.71 -4.00
C GLY A 38 -28.39 13.96 -4.01
N GLN A 39 -28.05 13.47 -5.19
CA GLN A 39 -26.93 12.58 -5.44
C GLN A 39 -26.28 13.00 -6.75
N THR A 40 -24.96 13.19 -6.74
CA THR A 40 -24.18 13.58 -7.92
C THR A 40 -22.99 12.67 -8.13
N SER A 41 -22.52 12.55 -9.37
CA SER A 41 -21.29 11.83 -9.66
C SER A 41 -20.11 12.55 -9.01
N PHE A 42 -19.35 11.84 -8.16
CA PHE A 42 -18.14 12.36 -7.53
C PHE A 42 -17.02 11.34 -7.67
N GLY A 43 -15.87 11.82 -8.14
CA GLY A 43 -14.78 10.98 -8.56
C GLY A 43 -13.42 11.45 -8.10
N GLY A 44 -12.54 10.48 -7.85
CA GLY A 44 -11.12 10.70 -7.59
C GLY A 44 -10.71 10.26 -6.19
N THR A 45 -9.46 10.54 -5.85
CA THR A 45 -8.92 10.28 -4.50
C THR A 45 -9.69 11.05 -3.44
N SER A 46 -10.28 12.21 -3.77
CA SER A 46 -11.17 12.97 -2.89
C SER A 46 -12.41 12.18 -2.45
N GLY A 47 -12.91 11.25 -3.26
CA GLY A 47 -14.01 10.34 -2.88
C GLY A 47 -13.52 9.13 -2.09
N ALA A 48 -12.27 8.70 -2.32
CA ALA A 48 -11.66 7.61 -1.56
C ALA A 48 -11.29 8.04 -0.12
N THR A 49 -10.86 9.28 0.07
CA THR A 49 -10.49 9.84 1.38
C THR A 49 -11.57 9.67 2.46
N PRO A 50 -12.84 10.09 2.26
CA PRO A 50 -13.89 9.93 3.26
C PRO A 50 -14.23 8.45 3.53
N MET A 51 -14.06 7.56 2.56
CA MET A 51 -14.24 6.12 2.77
C MET A 51 -13.19 5.56 3.74
N VAL A 52 -11.92 5.95 3.57
CA VAL A 52 -10.84 5.53 4.48
C VAL A 52 -11.00 6.18 5.86
N SER A 53 -11.34 7.47 5.94
CA SER A 53 -11.53 8.14 7.24
C SER A 53 -12.74 7.60 8.01
N GLY A 54 -13.86 7.31 7.34
CA GLY A 54 -15.00 6.63 7.95
C GLY A 54 -14.66 5.22 8.44
N SER A 55 -13.86 4.47 7.66
CA SER A 55 -13.34 3.17 8.07
C SER A 55 -12.48 3.26 9.34
N ALA A 56 -11.59 4.24 9.41
CA ALA A 56 -10.76 4.49 10.59
C ALA A 56 -11.62 4.90 11.80
N ALA A 57 -12.63 5.74 11.61
CA ALA A 57 -13.55 6.15 12.67
C ALA A 57 -14.28 4.95 13.29
N LEU A 58 -14.76 4.01 12.47
CA LEU A 58 -15.39 2.77 12.95
C LEU A 58 -14.42 1.92 13.78
N LEU A 59 -13.15 1.81 13.37
CA LEU A 59 -12.15 1.08 14.15
C LEU A 59 -11.79 1.79 15.45
N ILE A 60 -11.71 3.11 15.46
CA ILE A 60 -11.48 3.90 16.68
C ILE A 60 -12.64 3.69 17.65
N GLN A 61 -13.88 3.67 17.17
CA GLN A 61 -15.06 3.38 17.99
C GLN A 61 -15.02 1.95 18.56
N ALA A 62 -14.61 0.97 17.76
CA ALA A 62 -14.48 -0.42 18.18
C ALA A 62 -13.30 -0.68 19.13
N HIS A 63 -12.22 0.08 19.00
CA HIS A 63 -10.95 -0.09 19.70
C HIS A 63 -10.45 1.25 20.25
N PRO A 64 -11.13 1.84 21.27
CA PRO A 64 -10.85 3.19 21.73
C PRO A 64 -9.46 3.37 22.36
N SER A 65 -8.85 2.28 22.83
CA SER A 65 -7.49 2.27 23.37
C SER A 65 -6.40 2.12 22.31
N SER A 66 -6.76 1.83 21.06
CA SER A 66 -5.78 1.64 20.00
C SER A 66 -5.20 2.98 19.54
N SER A 67 -3.89 3.01 19.36
CA SER A 67 -3.17 4.15 18.81
C SER A 67 -3.47 4.33 17.31
N PRO A 68 -3.24 5.53 16.75
CA PRO A 68 -3.38 5.76 15.31
C PRO A 68 -2.54 4.79 14.45
N LEU A 69 -1.36 4.38 14.93
CA LEU A 69 -0.51 3.41 14.25
C LEU A 69 -1.18 2.03 14.17
N GLU A 70 -1.79 1.58 15.27
CA GLU A 70 -2.46 0.28 15.32
C GLU A 70 -3.70 0.26 14.42
N ILE A 71 -4.48 1.35 14.41
CA ILE A 71 -5.63 1.51 13.51
C ILE A 71 -5.15 1.48 12.05
N LYS A 72 -4.10 2.23 11.73
CA LYS A 72 -3.49 2.24 10.39
C LYS A 72 -3.00 0.85 9.99
N ALA A 73 -2.33 0.14 10.90
CA ALA A 73 -1.81 -1.21 10.66
C ALA A 73 -2.94 -2.21 10.38
N ARG A 74 -4.01 -2.21 11.18
CA ARG A 74 -5.19 -3.06 10.95
C ARG A 74 -5.80 -2.85 9.58
N LEU A 75 -5.95 -1.59 9.15
CA LEU A 75 -6.48 -1.26 7.82
C LEU A 75 -5.55 -1.74 6.70
N MET A 76 -4.26 -1.46 6.80
CA MET A 76 -3.28 -1.80 5.76
C MET A 76 -3.01 -3.30 5.67
N ASN A 77 -2.84 -4.00 6.80
CA ASN A 77 -2.50 -5.43 6.80
C ASN A 77 -3.64 -6.33 6.29
N THR A 78 -4.88 -5.83 6.26
CA THR A 78 -6.09 -6.60 5.90
C THR A 78 -6.72 -6.15 4.58
N ALA A 79 -6.10 -5.21 3.88
CA ALA A 79 -6.58 -4.67 2.62
C ALA A 79 -6.62 -5.73 1.50
N GLU A 80 -7.50 -5.53 0.53
CA GLU A 80 -7.65 -6.39 -0.64
C GLU A 80 -6.62 -6.04 -1.71
N THR A 81 -5.75 -6.99 -2.05
CA THR A 81 -4.64 -6.78 -2.99
C THR A 81 -4.96 -7.22 -4.41
N ASN A 82 -6.05 -7.96 -4.63
CA ASN A 82 -6.46 -8.41 -5.96
C ASN A 82 -7.16 -7.28 -6.77
N ILE A 83 -6.40 -6.22 -7.03
CA ILE A 83 -6.83 -5.03 -7.77
C ILE A 83 -6.08 -5.00 -9.09
N GLN A 84 -6.80 -4.93 -10.21
CA GLN A 84 -6.19 -4.94 -11.54
C GLN A 84 -5.79 -3.52 -11.97
N THR A 85 -4.71 -3.42 -12.76
CA THR A 85 -4.28 -2.15 -13.36
C THR A 85 -5.34 -1.63 -14.33
N ASN A 86 -5.76 -2.47 -15.27
CA ASN A 86 -6.86 -2.20 -16.18
C ASN A 86 -7.36 -3.54 -16.75
N PRO A 87 -8.52 -4.06 -16.32
CA PRO A 87 -9.02 -5.35 -16.77
C PRO A 87 -9.41 -5.38 -18.25
N VAL A 88 -9.65 -4.22 -18.87
CA VAL A 88 -10.04 -4.12 -20.29
C VAL A 88 -8.82 -4.23 -21.20
N THR A 89 -7.74 -3.51 -20.88
CA THR A 89 -6.53 -3.48 -21.71
C THR A 89 -5.43 -4.43 -21.24
N GLN A 90 -5.48 -4.86 -19.98
CA GLN A 90 -4.49 -5.70 -19.31
C GLN A 90 -5.17 -6.70 -18.36
N PRO A 91 -5.97 -7.66 -18.88
CA PRO A 91 -6.71 -8.61 -18.07
C PRO A 91 -5.75 -9.44 -17.20
N GLY A 92 -6.04 -9.54 -15.90
CA GLY A 92 -5.25 -10.32 -14.95
C GLY A 92 -3.97 -9.62 -14.44
N VAL A 93 -3.59 -8.47 -14.98
CA VAL A 93 -2.42 -7.72 -14.52
C VAL A 93 -2.78 -6.94 -13.25
N LEU A 94 -2.21 -7.34 -12.11
CA LEU A 94 -2.40 -6.66 -10.85
C LEU A 94 -1.74 -5.27 -10.84
N ALA A 95 -2.35 -4.35 -10.11
CA ALA A 95 -1.80 -3.03 -9.88
C ALA A 95 -0.60 -3.13 -8.93
N PRO A 96 0.53 -2.47 -9.24
CA PRO A 96 1.70 -2.49 -8.37
C PRO A 96 1.43 -1.74 -7.06
N ILE A 97 2.22 -2.06 -6.03
CA ILE A 97 2.16 -1.42 -4.70
C ILE A 97 2.25 0.11 -4.76
N THR A 98 2.97 0.66 -5.73
CA THR A 98 3.08 2.10 -5.98
C THR A 98 1.79 2.77 -6.46
N ARG A 99 0.73 1.98 -6.71
CA ARG A 99 -0.61 2.47 -7.07
C ARG A 99 -1.68 2.18 -6.03
N ILE A 100 -1.61 1.03 -5.39
CA ILE A 100 -2.67 0.57 -4.47
C ILE A 100 -2.24 0.61 -3.00
N GLY A 101 -0.96 0.88 -2.72
CA GLY A 101 -0.40 0.71 -1.38
C GLY A 101 -0.60 -0.72 -0.91
N SER A 102 -1.10 -0.89 0.30
CA SER A 102 -1.46 -2.20 0.84
C SER A 102 -2.70 -2.83 0.19
N GLY A 103 -3.46 -2.09 -0.63
CA GLY A 103 -4.66 -2.59 -1.31
C GLY A 103 -5.90 -1.74 -1.04
N GLU A 104 -7.07 -2.26 -1.38
CA GLU A 104 -8.36 -1.62 -1.11
C GLU A 104 -8.83 -1.90 0.32
N VAL A 105 -9.34 -0.87 1.01
CA VAL A 105 -9.83 -0.97 2.38
C VAL A 105 -10.96 -2.01 2.54
N ARG A 106 -10.86 -2.82 3.61
CA ARG A 106 -11.86 -3.83 4.01
C ARG A 106 -12.15 -3.72 5.50
N VAL A 107 -13.08 -2.83 5.87
CA VAL A 107 -13.39 -2.50 7.28
C VAL A 107 -13.75 -3.73 8.11
N ASN A 108 -14.53 -4.64 7.54
CA ASN A 108 -14.91 -5.89 8.18
C ASN A 108 -13.69 -6.78 8.51
N ARG A 109 -12.71 -6.88 7.59
CA ARG A 109 -11.47 -7.63 7.82
C ARG A 109 -10.59 -6.93 8.86
N ALA A 110 -10.51 -5.59 8.80
CA ALA A 110 -9.73 -4.78 9.74
C ALA A 110 -10.31 -4.80 11.16
N PHE A 111 -11.64 -4.91 11.30
CA PHE A 111 -12.32 -5.09 12.59
C PHE A 111 -12.11 -6.51 13.14
N ALA A 112 -12.21 -7.54 12.28
CA ALA A 112 -12.09 -8.93 12.70
C ALA A 112 -10.65 -9.37 13.00
N THR A 113 -9.63 -8.65 12.52
CA THR A 113 -8.23 -9.04 12.74
C THR A 113 -7.83 -8.91 14.20
N THR A 114 -7.08 -9.89 14.69
CA THR A 114 -6.40 -9.83 15.99
C THR A 114 -4.89 -9.73 15.82
N THR A 115 -4.40 -9.50 14.60
CA THR A 115 -2.97 -9.36 14.32
C THR A 115 -2.76 -8.05 13.57
N ALA A 116 -1.74 -7.30 13.98
CA ALA A 116 -1.23 -6.16 13.24
C ALA A 116 0.30 -6.20 13.21
N ALA A 117 0.88 -5.69 12.14
CA ALA A 117 2.31 -5.65 11.93
C ALA A 117 2.75 -4.35 11.25
N TRP A 118 3.88 -3.82 11.69
CA TRP A 118 4.48 -2.59 11.18
C TRP A 118 6.00 -2.62 11.29
N GLU A 119 6.65 -1.72 10.55
CA GLU A 119 8.07 -1.47 10.71
C GLU A 119 8.29 -0.57 11.94
N ALA A 120 9.09 -1.02 12.89
CA ALA A 120 9.21 -0.45 14.23
C ALA A 120 9.88 0.93 14.27
N ASN A 121 10.77 1.21 13.32
CA ASN A 121 11.57 2.45 13.31
C ASN A 121 10.83 3.57 12.58
N ASP A 122 10.23 3.25 11.44
CA ASP A 122 9.49 4.15 10.56
C ASP A 122 8.03 4.33 11.03
N LEU A 123 7.58 3.54 12.02
CA LEU A 123 6.23 3.55 12.58
C LEU A 123 5.17 3.52 11.49
N THR A 124 5.31 2.59 10.54
CA THR A 124 4.39 2.46 9.42
C THR A 124 4.16 1.01 9.02
N PRO A 125 2.94 0.62 8.58
CA PRO A 125 2.62 -0.74 8.13
C PRO A 125 3.15 -1.08 6.73
N SER A 126 4.27 -0.48 6.34
CA SER A 126 4.89 -0.59 5.02
C SER A 126 6.40 -0.61 5.16
N ILE A 127 7.09 -1.41 4.35
CA ILE A 127 8.56 -1.47 4.37
C ILE A 127 9.09 -0.74 3.13
N SER A 128 9.85 0.34 3.34
CA SER A 128 10.57 1.05 2.27
C SER A 128 12.07 0.98 2.55
N PHE A 129 12.86 0.64 1.53
CA PHE A 129 14.33 0.66 1.60
C PHE A 129 14.94 1.96 1.02
N ALA A 130 14.09 2.95 0.75
CA ALA A 130 14.44 4.23 0.12
C ALA A 130 15.14 4.05 -1.25
N TYR A 131 15.64 5.15 -1.81
CA TYR A 131 16.44 5.14 -3.03
C TYR A 131 17.92 5.11 -2.63
N ASP A 132 18.61 4.02 -2.98
CA ASP A 132 20.02 3.84 -2.69
C ASP A 132 20.74 3.45 -3.98
N ALA A 133 21.76 4.23 -4.36
CA ALA A 133 22.58 3.93 -5.53
C ALA A 133 23.59 2.85 -5.15
N VAL A 134 23.21 1.60 -5.34
CA VAL A 134 24.00 0.44 -4.93
C VAL A 134 24.99 0.06 -6.03
N SER A 135 26.26 0.40 -5.88
CA SER A 135 27.36 -0.01 -6.79
C SER A 135 28.06 -1.31 -6.35
N THR A 136 27.83 -1.73 -5.10
CA THR A 136 28.39 -2.93 -4.47
C THR A 136 27.32 -3.58 -3.58
N SER A 137 27.43 -4.87 -3.25
CA SER A 137 26.41 -5.54 -2.43
C SER A 137 26.22 -4.84 -1.09
N LYS A 138 24.96 -4.49 -0.77
CA LYS A 138 24.59 -3.78 0.46
C LYS A 138 23.47 -4.53 1.18
N VAL A 139 23.57 -4.61 2.50
CA VAL A 139 22.55 -5.24 3.37
C VAL A 139 21.71 -4.14 3.98
N PHE A 140 20.38 -4.29 3.90
CA PHE A 140 19.43 -3.40 4.55
C PHE A 140 18.65 -4.19 5.59
N ASN A 141 18.57 -3.64 6.80
CA ASN A 141 17.82 -4.23 7.91
C ASN A 141 16.61 -3.36 8.22
N LYS A 142 15.45 -4.01 8.38
CA LYS A 142 14.20 -3.40 8.83
C LYS A 142 13.60 -4.29 9.92
N ASN A 143 13.08 -3.67 10.97
CA ASN A 143 12.53 -4.41 12.10
C ASN A 143 11.01 -4.44 12.00
N VAL A 144 10.42 -5.63 11.88
CA VAL A 144 8.97 -5.78 11.79
C VAL A 144 8.44 -6.29 13.13
N GLU A 145 7.62 -5.47 13.77
CA GLU A 145 6.88 -5.85 14.96
C GLU A 145 5.57 -6.50 14.56
N VAL A 146 5.20 -7.58 15.26
CA VAL A 146 3.93 -8.28 15.07
C VAL A 146 3.22 -8.36 16.41
N HIS A 147 2.07 -7.70 16.48
CA HIS A 147 1.25 -7.64 17.69
C HIS A 147 0.06 -8.59 17.57
N ASN A 148 -0.15 -9.39 18.61
CA ASN A 148 -1.32 -10.25 18.76
C ASN A 148 -2.27 -9.66 19.81
N TYR A 149 -3.42 -9.21 19.36
CA TYR A 149 -4.52 -8.70 20.19
C TYR A 149 -5.52 -9.79 20.57
N GLY A 150 -5.29 -11.05 20.16
CA GLY A 150 -6.12 -12.18 20.55
C GLY A 150 -5.73 -12.71 21.94
N SER A 151 -6.66 -13.41 22.58
CA SER A 151 -6.45 -14.05 23.89
C SER A 151 -5.62 -15.34 23.84
N SER A 152 -5.26 -15.82 22.65
CA SER A 152 -4.53 -17.08 22.43
C SER A 152 -3.20 -16.84 21.75
N ARG A 153 -2.18 -17.64 22.10
CA ARG A 153 -0.87 -17.62 21.44
C ARG A 153 -1.02 -17.96 19.95
N ARG A 154 -0.27 -17.25 19.10
CA ARG A 154 -0.23 -17.44 17.65
C ARG A 154 1.20 -17.67 17.16
N THR A 155 1.34 -18.44 16.10
CA THR A 155 2.60 -18.63 15.36
C THR A 155 2.45 -17.99 13.99
N TYR A 156 3.46 -17.22 13.59
CA TYR A 156 3.47 -16.49 12.32
C TYR A 156 4.56 -17.05 11.41
N SER A 157 4.26 -17.17 10.11
CA SER A 157 5.24 -17.47 9.07
C SER A 157 5.44 -16.23 8.20
N ILE A 158 6.69 -15.84 7.99
CA ILE A 158 7.04 -14.67 7.19
C ILE A 158 7.68 -15.16 5.89
N THR A 159 7.10 -14.76 4.77
CA THR A 159 7.60 -15.08 3.43
C THR A 159 7.65 -13.82 2.60
N SER A 160 8.72 -13.64 1.82
CA SER A 160 8.80 -12.57 0.82
C SER A 160 8.34 -13.09 -0.53
N ARG A 161 7.67 -12.22 -1.30
CA ARG A 161 7.34 -12.46 -2.71
C ARG A 161 7.72 -11.22 -3.51
N TRP A 162 8.51 -11.44 -4.55
CA TRP A 162 8.86 -10.38 -5.49
C TRP A 162 7.75 -10.25 -6.55
N ILE A 163 7.14 -9.07 -6.62
CA ILE A 163 6.19 -8.72 -7.67
C ILE A 163 6.93 -7.80 -8.64
N SER A 164 7.57 -8.38 -9.65
CA SER A 164 8.21 -7.59 -10.71
C SER A 164 7.15 -7.06 -11.66
N ALA A 165 6.94 -5.74 -11.69
CA ALA A 165 6.16 -5.06 -12.73
C ALA A 165 6.96 -4.80 -14.01
N LEU A 166 8.24 -5.18 -14.03
CA LEU A 166 9.11 -5.08 -15.20
C LEU A 166 9.21 -6.46 -15.88
N PRO A 167 9.24 -6.54 -17.22
CA PRO A 167 9.70 -7.75 -17.91
C PRO A 167 11.06 -8.16 -17.33
N PRO A 168 11.42 -9.46 -17.33
CA PRO A 168 12.65 -9.94 -16.71
C PRO A 168 13.81 -9.05 -17.15
N ALA A 169 14.40 -8.34 -16.18
CA ALA A 169 15.52 -7.47 -16.44
C ALA A 169 16.59 -8.31 -17.14
N LEU A 170 17.05 -7.84 -18.30
CA LEU A 170 18.20 -8.41 -18.96
C LEU A 170 19.31 -8.57 -17.92
N PRO A 171 19.97 -9.74 -17.85
CA PRO A 171 20.97 -10.00 -16.83
C PRO A 171 21.99 -8.87 -16.86
N CYS A 172 22.27 -8.28 -15.69
CA CYS A 172 23.31 -7.29 -15.50
C CYS A 172 24.62 -7.83 -16.08
N ARG A 173 24.93 -7.46 -17.33
CA ARG A 173 26.24 -7.71 -17.91
C ARG A 173 27.19 -6.69 -17.28
N PRO A 174 28.32 -7.12 -16.69
CA PRO A 174 29.34 -6.18 -16.26
C PRO A 174 29.79 -5.36 -17.48
N MET A 175 29.62 -4.04 -17.39
CA MET A 175 30.09 -3.09 -18.37
C MET A 175 31.62 -3.04 -18.27
N ALA A 176 32.30 -3.87 -19.06
CA ALA A 176 33.74 -3.81 -19.21
C ALA A 176 34.11 -2.56 -20.02
N LEU A 177 34.41 -1.47 -19.32
CA LEU A 177 35.10 -0.30 -19.88
C LEU A 177 36.52 -0.70 -20.28
N ARG A 178 36.73 -1.11 -21.54
CA ARG A 178 38.07 -1.12 -22.15
C ARG A 178 38.40 0.31 -22.54
N HIS A 179 39.36 0.92 -21.83
CA HIS A 179 40.12 2.05 -22.31
C HIS A 179 41.01 1.58 -23.47
N SER A 180 40.77 2.05 -24.69
CA SER A 180 41.77 2.06 -25.75
C SER A 180 42.47 3.41 -25.74
N ARG A 181 43.75 3.42 -25.34
CA ARG A 181 44.68 4.51 -25.66
C ARG A 181 44.84 4.54 -27.18
N CYS A 182 44.62 5.69 -27.81
CA CYS A 182 45.19 5.97 -29.13
C CYS A 182 46.58 6.57 -28.91
N GLY A 183 47.58 5.95 -29.54
CA GLY A 183 48.81 6.65 -29.94
C GLY A 183 48.58 7.43 -31.23
#